data_AF-A0A7Y1ZP02-F1
#
_entry.id   AF-A0A7Y1ZP02-F1
#
_cell.length_a   1.000
_cell.length_b   1.000
_cell.length_c   1.000
_cell.angle_alpha   90.00
_cell.angle_beta   90.00
_cell.angle_gamma   90.00
#
_symmetry.space_group_name_H-M   'P 1'
#
loop_
_entity.id
_entity.type
_entity.pdbx_description
1 polymer ?
#
loop_
_entity_poly.entity_id
_entity_poly.type
_entity_poly.pdbx_seq_one_letter_code
_entity_poly.pdbx_strand_id
1 'polypeptide(L)'
;MYHLSRVLIVFVVGLLLVGCEENETVQELNSEADILIADVQTASRSLLDRVDHNIESIESDMNDIDDQASEGYREAKGELQEAKKALASEIQGLEGATADEIKEAQSEIDSLMADVEHKLQRFKIEAADKTDEFAAEANAFMATTGEKLESIEAEIAEMDEEPQQEYREMVAELKTQRQELESELNELADSSAETFQSIRGEFAERLDNWSREVSKTYNELTEAEGSSKMSA
;
A
#
# COMPACT_ATOMS: atom_id res chain seq x y z
N MET A 1 -35.27 -63.00 37.78
CA MET A 1 -36.11 -62.72 36.62
C MET A 1 -35.68 -61.38 36.04
N TYR A 2 -34.80 -61.42 35.04
CA TYR A 2 -34.47 -60.28 34.19
C TYR A 2 -34.88 -60.68 32.77
N HIS A 3 -35.81 -59.94 32.19
CA HIS A 3 -36.16 -60.01 30.77
C HIS A 3 -36.13 -58.58 30.23
N LEU A 4 -35.20 -58.32 29.29
CA LEU A 4 -35.46 -57.95 27.89
C LEU A 4 -36.04 -56.53 27.72
N SER A 5 -35.63 -55.68 26.78
CA SER A 5 -34.70 -55.74 25.64
C SER A 5 -34.86 -54.38 24.93
N ARG A 6 -33.81 -53.68 24.50
CA ARG A 6 -33.38 -53.47 23.09
C ARG A 6 -32.77 -52.05 23.06
N VAL A 7 -31.68 -51.66 22.38
CA VAL A 7 -30.84 -52.21 21.29
C VAL A 7 -29.61 -51.26 21.21
N LEU A 8 -28.35 -51.76 21.28
CA LEU A 8 -27.36 -51.85 20.17
C LEU A 8 -26.54 -50.53 20.02
N ILE A 9 -25.21 -50.44 19.96
CA ILE A 9 -24.13 -51.29 19.43
C ILE A 9 -22.85 -51.07 20.27
N VAL A 10 -22.14 -52.17 20.53
CA VAL A 10 -20.75 -52.22 21.00
C VAL A 10 -19.82 -52.07 19.80
N PHE A 11 -18.77 -51.25 19.90
CA PHE A 11 -17.48 -51.57 19.26
C PHE A 11 -16.34 -51.08 20.16
N VAL A 12 -15.73 -52.02 20.88
CA VAL A 12 -14.34 -51.96 21.30
C VAL A 12 -13.62 -52.93 20.37
N VAL A 13 -12.65 -52.42 19.61
CA VAL A 13 -11.34 -53.03 19.25
C VAL A 13 -10.78 -52.23 18.08
N GLY A 14 -9.60 -51.63 18.28
CA GLY A 14 -8.85 -50.93 17.24
C GLY A 14 -7.54 -50.35 17.79
N LEU A 15 -6.73 -51.18 18.43
CA LEU A 15 -5.30 -50.89 18.61
C LEU A 15 -4.63 -51.08 17.24
N LEU A 16 -3.79 -50.09 16.87
CA LEU A 16 -2.90 -50.02 15.70
C LEU A 16 -3.50 -49.36 14.44
N LEU A 17 -2.85 -48.28 14.01
CA LEU A 17 -3.11 -47.37 12.88
C LEU A 17 -3.88 -46.07 13.21
N VAL A 18 -3.27 -45.22 14.04
CA VAL A 18 -3.55 -43.76 14.00
C VAL A 18 -2.19 -43.08 14.01
N GLY A 19 -1.73 -42.72 12.83
CA GLY A 19 -0.40 -42.16 12.59
C GLY A 19 -0.17 -42.03 11.10
N CYS A 20 -1.06 -41.33 10.41
CA CYS A 20 -0.85 -40.82 9.05
C CYS A 20 -1.83 -39.69 8.68
N GLU A 21 -3.02 -39.60 9.30
CA GLU A 21 -4.02 -38.59 8.87
C GLU A 21 -3.83 -37.20 9.49
N GLU A 22 -3.04 -37.08 10.56
CA GLU A 22 -2.68 -35.80 11.20
C GLU A 22 -1.35 -35.23 10.67
N ASN A 23 -0.61 -36.00 9.86
CA ASN A 23 0.68 -35.57 9.29
C ASN A 23 0.53 -34.99 7.88
N GLU A 24 -0.45 -35.43 7.09
CA GLU A 24 -0.70 -34.88 5.75
C GLU A 24 -1.29 -33.47 5.82
N THR A 25 -2.23 -33.21 6.73
CA THR A 25 -2.88 -31.89 6.90
C THR A 25 -1.93 -30.82 7.46
N VAL A 26 -1.09 -31.17 8.45
CA VAL A 26 -0.08 -30.23 8.98
C VAL A 26 1.01 -29.95 7.94
N GLN A 27 1.37 -30.94 7.12
CA GLN A 27 2.36 -30.77 6.06
C GLN A 27 1.82 -29.93 4.89
N GLU A 28 0.54 -30.08 4.54
CA GLU A 28 -0.13 -29.29 3.51
C GLU A 28 -0.33 -27.83 3.95
N LEU A 29 -0.78 -27.59 5.19
CA LEU A 29 -0.91 -26.24 5.76
C LEU A 29 0.44 -25.50 5.88
N ASN A 30 1.50 -26.21 6.28
CA ASN A 30 2.84 -25.63 6.32
C ASN A 30 3.33 -25.27 4.90
N SER A 31 2.98 -26.07 3.88
CA SER A 31 3.38 -25.76 2.51
C SER A 31 2.66 -24.54 1.92
N GLU A 32 1.40 -24.29 2.30
CA GLU A 32 0.66 -23.10 1.87
C GLU A 32 1.18 -21.84 2.58
N ALA A 33 1.39 -21.91 3.89
CA ALA A 33 1.97 -20.80 4.67
C ALA A 33 3.38 -20.42 4.16
N ASP A 34 4.22 -21.42 3.87
CA ASP A 34 5.56 -21.19 3.32
C ASP A 34 5.53 -20.47 1.97
N ILE A 35 4.56 -20.78 1.10
CA ILE A 35 4.38 -20.11 -0.20
C ILE A 35 3.93 -18.66 0.01
N LEU A 36 2.91 -18.42 0.84
CA LEU A 36 2.40 -17.08 1.09
C LEU A 36 3.47 -16.16 1.72
N ILE A 37 4.23 -16.69 2.70
CA ILE A 37 5.37 -15.97 3.29
C ILE A 37 6.41 -15.65 2.22
N ALA A 38 6.75 -16.62 1.36
CA ALA A 38 7.76 -16.40 0.33
C ALA A 38 7.35 -15.29 -0.65
N ASP A 39 6.08 -15.23 -1.05
CA ASP A 39 5.56 -14.22 -1.97
C ASP A 39 5.61 -12.82 -1.33
N VAL A 40 5.07 -12.68 -0.11
CA VAL A 40 5.10 -11.42 0.65
C VAL A 40 6.55 -10.96 0.87
N GLN A 41 7.42 -11.84 1.36
CA GLN A 41 8.82 -11.50 1.59
C GLN A 41 9.54 -11.09 0.31
N THR A 42 9.24 -11.72 -0.83
CA THR A 42 9.87 -11.38 -2.11
C THR A 42 9.44 -10.00 -2.58
N ALA A 43 8.13 -9.73 -2.59
CA ALA A 43 7.59 -8.44 -3.02
C ALA A 43 8.11 -7.30 -2.13
N SER A 44 8.03 -7.48 -0.81
CA SER A 44 8.45 -6.43 0.11
C SER A 44 9.98 -6.24 0.14
N ARG A 45 10.80 -7.29 0.07
CA ARG A 45 12.26 -7.12 -0.03
C ARG A 45 12.65 -6.34 -1.28
N SER A 46 12.02 -6.63 -2.42
CA SER A 46 12.26 -5.86 -3.64
C SER A 46 11.93 -4.38 -3.48
N LEU A 47 10.87 -4.05 -2.74
CA LEU A 47 10.51 -2.66 -2.43
C LEU A 47 11.54 -2.02 -1.49
N LEU A 48 11.90 -2.69 -0.40
CA LEU A 48 12.86 -2.19 0.60
C LEU A 48 14.24 -1.94 -0.01
N ASP A 49 14.74 -2.86 -0.85
CA ASP A 49 16.01 -2.71 -1.57
C ASP A 49 15.96 -1.51 -2.53
N ARG A 50 14.83 -1.30 -3.22
CA ARG A 50 14.62 -0.14 -4.08
C ARG A 50 14.64 1.16 -3.28
N VAL A 51 13.98 1.20 -2.12
CA VAL A 51 13.98 2.37 -1.23
C VAL A 51 15.39 2.69 -0.77
N ASP A 52 16.14 1.69 -0.29
CA ASP A 52 17.52 1.87 0.16
C ASP A 52 18.41 2.42 -0.95
N HIS A 53 18.32 1.84 -2.15
CA HIS A 53 19.06 2.33 -3.31
C HIS A 53 18.72 3.79 -3.68
N ASN A 54 17.44 4.18 -3.63
CA ASN A 54 17.03 5.56 -3.93
C ASN A 54 17.51 6.54 -2.86
N ILE A 55 17.43 6.16 -1.57
CA ILE A 55 17.97 6.99 -0.47
C ILE A 55 19.47 7.19 -0.67
N GLU A 56 20.24 6.13 -0.89
CA GLU A 56 21.69 6.23 -1.10
C GLU A 56 22.06 7.06 -2.32
N SER A 57 21.36 6.88 -3.44
CA SER A 57 21.59 7.66 -4.66
C SER A 57 21.32 9.15 -4.43
N ILE A 58 20.16 9.48 -3.86
CA ILE A 58 19.76 10.87 -3.61
C ILE A 58 20.69 11.52 -2.57
N GLU A 59 21.05 10.83 -1.51
CA GLU A 59 22.02 11.32 -0.53
C GLU A 59 23.39 11.57 -1.18
N SER A 60 23.83 10.70 -2.09
CA SER A 60 25.07 10.90 -2.84
C SER A 60 25.00 12.14 -3.72
N ASP A 61 23.90 12.33 -4.45
CA ASP A 61 23.70 13.50 -5.32
C ASP A 61 23.58 14.80 -4.50
N MET A 62 23.07 14.71 -3.27
CA MET A 62 22.91 15.84 -2.35
C MET A 62 24.14 16.14 -1.48
N ASN A 63 25.09 15.21 -1.29
CA ASN A 63 26.35 15.48 -0.58
C ASN A 63 27.21 16.53 -1.29
N ASP A 64 26.96 16.78 -2.58
CA ASP A 64 27.52 17.91 -3.32
C ASP A 64 26.85 19.26 -2.96
N ILE A 65 25.73 19.24 -2.21
CA ILE A 65 24.87 20.37 -1.80
C ILE A 65 24.62 20.30 -0.26
N ASP A 66 25.69 20.07 0.52
CA ASP A 66 25.64 19.64 1.94
C ASP A 66 24.90 20.61 2.91
N ASP A 67 24.75 21.90 2.56
CA ASP A 67 24.18 22.92 3.46
C ASP A 67 22.74 23.38 3.12
N GLN A 68 22.14 22.91 2.01
CA GLN A 68 20.87 23.45 1.50
C GLN A 68 19.72 22.44 1.37
N ALA A 69 19.83 21.25 1.96
CA ALA A 69 18.67 20.36 2.05
C ALA A 69 17.48 21.12 2.67
N SER A 70 16.33 21.12 1.99
CA SER A 70 15.13 21.80 2.46
C SER A 70 14.60 21.11 3.74
N GLU A 71 13.72 21.80 4.47
CA GLU A 71 12.98 21.18 5.58
C GLU A 71 12.12 20.01 5.07
N GLY A 72 11.44 20.19 3.93
CA GLY A 72 10.63 19.17 3.26
C GLY A 72 11.40 17.90 2.90
N TYR A 73 12.64 18.01 2.41
CA TYR A 73 13.50 16.86 2.15
C TYR A 73 13.79 16.04 3.42
N ARG A 74 14.17 16.72 4.52
CA ARG A 74 14.51 16.03 5.78
C ARG A 74 13.30 15.33 6.37
N GLU A 75 12.14 15.98 6.31
CA GLU A 75 10.87 15.42 6.75
C GLU A 75 10.49 14.19 5.91
N ALA A 76 10.44 14.31 4.58
CA ALA A 76 10.07 13.22 3.68
C ALA A 76 10.98 12.00 3.83
N LYS A 77 12.29 12.24 3.99
CA LYS A 77 13.26 11.19 4.29
C LYS A 77 12.97 10.47 5.62
N GLY A 78 12.71 11.24 6.67
CA GLY A 78 12.40 10.70 7.99
C GLY A 78 11.14 9.83 7.95
N GLU A 79 10.07 10.33 7.35
CA GLU A 79 8.82 9.58 7.17
C GLU A 79 9.01 8.29 6.36
N LEU A 80 9.78 8.35 5.26
CA LEU A 80 10.10 7.18 4.44
C LEU A 80 10.89 6.14 5.25
N GLN A 81 11.85 6.55 6.06
CA GLN A 81 12.61 5.64 6.93
C GLN A 81 11.75 5.00 8.01
N GLU A 82 10.79 5.74 8.57
CA GLU A 82 9.83 5.21 9.54
C GLU A 82 8.89 4.19 8.90
N ALA A 83 8.31 4.50 7.73
CA ALA A 83 7.46 3.59 6.97
C ALA A 83 8.20 2.30 6.58
N LYS A 84 9.44 2.45 6.08
CA LYS A 84 10.33 1.32 5.76
C LYS A 84 10.52 0.39 6.96
N LYS A 85 10.74 0.98 8.14
CA LYS A 85 10.93 0.22 9.39
C LYS A 85 9.65 -0.48 9.83
N ALA A 86 8.49 0.17 9.71
CA ALA A 86 7.19 -0.43 10.02
C ALA A 86 6.93 -1.65 9.13
N LEU A 87 7.07 -1.50 7.81
CA LEU A 87 6.93 -2.59 6.85
C LEU A 87 7.89 -3.75 7.16
N ALA A 88 9.17 -3.46 7.40
CA ALA A 88 10.16 -4.48 7.73
C ALA A 88 9.82 -5.24 9.03
N SER A 89 9.25 -4.55 10.02
CA SER A 89 8.81 -5.16 11.27
C SER A 89 7.62 -6.10 11.05
N GLU A 90 6.67 -5.69 10.21
CA GLU A 90 5.47 -6.50 9.92
C GLU A 90 5.84 -7.80 9.20
N ILE A 91 6.72 -7.71 8.20
CA ILE A 91 7.22 -8.89 7.46
C ILE A 91 7.99 -9.84 8.39
N GLN A 92 8.77 -9.32 9.33
CA GLN A 92 9.45 -10.15 10.33
C GLN A 92 8.47 -10.84 11.27
N GLY A 93 7.32 -10.21 11.55
CA GLY A 93 6.23 -10.78 12.35
C GLY A 93 5.59 -12.01 11.72
N LEU A 94 5.69 -12.18 10.39
CA LEU A 94 5.17 -13.35 9.69
C LEU A 94 6.00 -14.62 9.90
N GLU A 95 7.20 -14.54 10.49
CA GLU A 95 8.05 -15.71 10.70
C GLU A 95 7.38 -16.71 11.66
N GLY A 96 6.97 -17.86 11.12
CA GLY A 96 6.28 -18.91 11.88
C GLY A 96 4.77 -18.69 12.02
N ALA A 97 4.20 -17.71 11.32
CA ALA A 97 2.75 -17.53 11.20
C ALA A 97 2.11 -18.65 10.36
N THR A 98 0.85 -18.94 10.66
CA THR A 98 -0.01 -19.85 9.90
C THR A 98 -0.57 -19.18 8.64
N ALA A 99 -1.05 -19.97 7.68
CA ALA A 99 -1.64 -19.45 6.44
C ALA A 99 -2.80 -18.48 6.69
N ASP A 100 -3.60 -18.71 7.73
CA ASP A 100 -4.73 -17.84 8.08
C ASP A 100 -4.24 -16.51 8.68
N GLU A 101 -3.25 -16.55 9.58
CA GLU A 101 -2.62 -15.34 10.14
C GLU A 101 -1.95 -14.48 9.05
N ILE A 102 -1.33 -15.12 8.04
CA ILE A 102 -0.72 -14.41 6.91
C ILE A 102 -1.79 -13.72 6.06
N LYS A 103 -2.90 -14.40 5.77
CA LYS A 103 -4.03 -13.82 5.01
C LYS A 103 -4.63 -12.63 5.75
N GLU A 104 -4.73 -12.70 7.07
CA GLU A 104 -5.19 -11.58 7.90
C GLU A 104 -4.21 -10.40 7.86
N ALA A 105 -2.90 -10.66 7.96
CA ALA A 105 -1.85 -9.64 7.91
C ALA A 105 -1.64 -9.03 6.50
N GLN A 106 -2.09 -9.71 5.44
CA GLN A 106 -1.81 -9.31 4.06
C GLN A 106 -2.35 -7.90 3.72
N SER A 107 -3.55 -7.56 4.20
CA SER A 107 -4.12 -6.21 4.00
C SER A 107 -3.28 -5.11 4.65
N GLU A 108 -2.74 -5.38 5.84
CA GLU A 108 -1.87 -4.44 6.55
C GLU A 108 -0.53 -4.27 5.83
N ILE A 109 0.04 -5.37 5.33
CA ILE A 109 1.28 -5.34 4.55
C ILE A 109 1.11 -4.60 3.22
N ASP A 110 0.03 -4.85 2.49
CA ASP A 110 -0.27 -4.16 1.24
C ASP A 110 -0.42 -2.65 1.48
N SER A 111 -1.09 -2.26 2.58
CA SER A 111 -1.20 -0.87 3.02
C SER A 111 0.15 -0.24 3.36
N LEU A 112 0.99 -0.94 4.11
CA LEU A 112 2.35 -0.48 4.45
C LEU A 112 3.25 -0.37 3.22
N MET A 113 3.13 -1.29 2.26
CA MET A 113 3.86 -1.23 0.99
C MET A 113 3.44 -0.01 0.18
N ALA A 114 2.14 0.26 0.06
CA ALA A 114 1.62 1.45 -0.60
C ALA A 114 2.10 2.75 0.07
N ASP A 115 2.12 2.80 1.42
CA ASP A 115 2.64 3.94 2.18
C ASP A 115 4.13 4.18 1.93
N VAL A 116 4.94 3.12 1.88
CA VAL A 116 6.37 3.21 1.55
C VAL A 116 6.58 3.71 0.12
N GLU A 117 5.83 3.21 -0.86
CA GLU A 117 5.92 3.66 -2.24
C GLU A 117 5.54 5.14 -2.38
N HIS A 118 4.46 5.56 -1.73
CA HIS A 118 4.01 6.95 -1.70
C HIS A 118 5.09 7.87 -1.11
N LYS A 119 5.63 7.53 0.06
CA LYS A 119 6.68 8.31 0.73
C LYS A 119 7.98 8.33 -0.08
N LEU A 120 8.30 7.26 -0.81
CA LEU A 120 9.46 7.22 -1.70
C LEU A 120 9.31 8.25 -2.82
N GLN A 121 8.14 8.37 -3.43
CA GLN A 121 7.91 9.35 -4.48
C GLN A 121 7.93 10.79 -3.94
N ARG A 122 7.31 11.04 -2.77
CA ARG A 122 7.41 12.34 -2.08
C ARG A 122 8.87 12.72 -1.82
N PHE A 123 9.67 11.77 -1.32
CA PHE A 123 11.10 11.96 -1.09
C PHE A 123 11.87 12.35 -2.37
N LYS A 124 11.58 11.73 -3.51
CA LYS A 124 12.18 12.08 -4.80
C LYS A 124 11.81 13.49 -5.26
N ILE A 125 10.54 13.88 -5.14
CA ILE A 125 10.05 15.22 -5.50
C ILE A 125 10.76 16.28 -4.66
N GLU A 126 10.85 16.08 -3.34
CA GLU A 126 11.51 17.01 -2.42
C GLU A 126 13.03 17.10 -2.66
N ALA A 127 13.64 16.01 -3.10
CA ALA A 127 15.06 15.96 -3.47
C ALA A 127 15.36 16.66 -4.80
N ALA A 128 14.39 16.76 -5.71
CA ALA A 128 14.61 17.33 -7.04
C ALA A 128 14.91 18.83 -6.97
N ASP A 129 16.13 19.22 -7.36
CA ASP A 129 16.64 20.59 -7.25
C ASP A 129 16.51 21.39 -8.55
N LYS A 130 16.25 20.71 -9.67
CA LYS A 130 16.03 21.27 -11.01
C LYS A 130 14.58 21.12 -11.45
N THR A 131 14.12 22.09 -12.22
CA THR A 131 12.75 22.13 -12.77
C THR A 131 12.39 20.88 -13.55
N ASP A 132 13.28 20.41 -14.44
CA ASP A 132 13.02 19.25 -15.30
C ASP A 132 12.91 17.95 -14.49
N GLU A 133 13.76 17.79 -13.48
CA GLU A 133 13.76 16.62 -12.58
C GLU A 133 12.51 16.63 -11.72
N PHE A 134 12.19 17.79 -11.12
CA PHE A 134 10.98 17.96 -10.33
C PHE A 134 9.71 17.69 -11.15
N ALA A 135 9.64 18.22 -12.37
CA ALA A 135 8.52 17.99 -13.27
C ALA A 135 8.38 16.52 -13.65
N ALA A 136 9.49 15.81 -13.86
CA ALA A 136 9.45 14.38 -14.15
C ALA A 136 8.92 13.57 -12.96
N GLU A 137 9.41 13.83 -11.75
CA GLU A 137 8.99 13.12 -10.53
C GLU A 137 7.54 13.46 -10.15
N ALA A 138 7.13 14.73 -10.25
CA ALA A 138 5.75 15.15 -10.03
C ALA A 138 4.78 14.51 -11.02
N ASN A 139 5.15 14.43 -12.31
CA ASN A 139 4.33 13.74 -13.31
C ASN A 139 4.23 12.23 -13.03
N ALA A 140 5.32 11.58 -12.62
CA ALA A 140 5.31 10.16 -12.27
C ALA A 140 4.39 9.89 -11.07
N PHE A 141 4.43 10.77 -10.07
CA PHE A 141 3.53 10.72 -8.92
C PHE A 141 2.06 10.93 -9.33
N MET A 142 1.77 11.96 -10.13
CA MET A 142 0.42 12.19 -10.65
C MET A 142 -0.11 11.03 -11.49
N ALA A 143 0.74 10.38 -12.27
CA ALA A 143 0.37 9.19 -13.04
C ALA A 143 -0.02 8.03 -12.10
N THR A 144 0.83 7.72 -11.11
CA THR A 144 0.59 6.64 -10.15
C THR A 144 -0.70 6.86 -9.35
N THR A 145 -0.88 8.07 -8.80
CA THR A 145 -2.12 8.41 -8.08
C THR A 145 -3.33 8.46 -9.02
N GLY A 146 -3.12 8.84 -10.28
CA GLY A 146 -4.14 8.82 -11.33
C GLY A 146 -4.67 7.42 -11.62
N GLU A 147 -3.80 6.39 -11.64
CA GLU A 147 -4.21 4.99 -11.78
C GLU A 147 -5.10 4.54 -10.62
N LYS A 148 -4.82 4.98 -9.40
CA LYS A 148 -5.68 4.73 -8.23
C LYS A 148 -7.05 5.39 -8.37
N LEU A 149 -7.09 6.63 -8.89
CA LEU A 149 -8.34 7.33 -9.18
C LEU A 149 -9.15 6.62 -10.28
N GLU A 150 -8.49 6.03 -11.28
CA GLU A 150 -9.16 5.21 -12.30
C GLU A 150 -9.74 3.91 -11.71
N SER A 151 -9.07 3.29 -10.73
CA SER A 151 -9.61 2.14 -9.98
C SER A 151 -10.87 2.51 -9.21
N ILE A 152 -10.85 3.65 -8.50
CA ILE A 152 -12.03 4.20 -7.81
C ILE A 152 -13.21 4.34 -8.78
N GLU A 153 -12.98 4.87 -9.98
CA GLU A 153 -14.04 5.04 -10.98
C GLU A 153 -14.64 3.73 -11.46
N ALA A 154 -13.80 2.71 -11.64
CA ALA A 154 -14.25 1.38 -12.03
C ALA A 154 -15.12 0.75 -10.94
N GLU A 155 -14.69 0.83 -9.68
CA GLU A 155 -15.45 0.33 -8.53
C GLU A 155 -16.79 1.07 -8.37
N ILE A 156 -16.81 2.40 -8.45
CA ILE A 156 -18.05 3.21 -8.40
C ILE A 156 -19.05 2.78 -9.48
N ALA A 157 -18.58 2.38 -10.67
CA ALA A 157 -19.46 1.95 -11.76
C ALA A 157 -20.21 0.64 -11.46
N GLU A 158 -19.69 -0.18 -10.54
CA GLU A 158 -20.29 -1.45 -10.12
C GLU A 158 -21.20 -1.30 -8.88
N MET A 159 -21.21 -0.13 -8.23
CA MET A 159 -22.03 0.16 -7.04
C MET A 159 -23.52 0.40 -7.34
N ASP A 160 -24.35 0.22 -6.32
CA ASP A 160 -25.76 0.61 -6.29
C ASP A 160 -25.94 2.15 -6.39
N GLU A 161 -27.08 2.60 -6.96
CA GLU A 161 -27.29 4.01 -7.37
C GLU A 161 -27.12 5.05 -6.24
N GLU A 162 -27.49 4.73 -5.00
CA GLU A 162 -27.50 5.69 -3.88
C GLU A 162 -26.09 6.09 -3.40
N PRO A 163 -25.19 5.16 -2.98
CA PRO A 163 -23.81 5.52 -2.65
C PRO A 163 -23.01 5.99 -3.88
N GLN A 164 -23.39 5.52 -5.08
CA GLN A 164 -22.67 5.82 -6.31
C GLN A 164 -22.65 7.33 -6.64
N GLN A 165 -23.73 8.08 -6.36
CA GLN A 165 -23.76 9.52 -6.66
C GLN A 165 -22.72 10.31 -5.85
N GLU A 166 -22.63 10.02 -4.55
CA GLU A 166 -21.69 10.72 -3.64
C GLU A 166 -20.24 10.54 -4.10
N TYR A 167 -19.84 9.29 -4.38
CA TYR A 167 -18.48 9.01 -4.84
C TYR A 167 -18.19 9.60 -6.23
N ARG A 168 -19.18 9.67 -7.15
CA ARG A 168 -18.99 10.35 -8.44
C ARG A 168 -18.70 11.84 -8.28
N GLU A 169 -19.33 12.51 -7.32
CA GLU A 169 -19.09 13.92 -7.03
C GLU A 169 -17.68 14.12 -6.45
N MET A 170 -17.23 13.26 -5.53
CA MET A 170 -15.87 13.28 -5.00
C MET A 170 -14.81 13.06 -6.09
N VAL A 171 -15.00 12.07 -6.97
CA VAL A 171 -14.09 11.81 -8.09
C VAL A 171 -14.01 13.00 -9.05
N ALA A 172 -15.15 13.64 -9.36
CA ALA A 172 -15.16 14.80 -10.25
C ALA A 172 -14.32 15.97 -9.69
N GLU A 173 -14.39 16.17 -8.38
CA GLU A 173 -13.56 17.14 -7.67
C GLU A 173 -12.07 16.76 -7.73
N LEU A 174 -11.72 15.50 -7.44
CA LEU A 174 -10.34 15.00 -7.53
C LEU A 174 -9.75 15.11 -8.94
N LYS A 175 -10.56 14.93 -9.98
CA LYS A 175 -10.16 15.15 -11.38
C LYS A 175 -9.92 16.61 -11.70
N THR A 176 -10.73 17.50 -11.13
CA THR A 176 -10.54 18.95 -11.30
C THR A 176 -9.24 19.38 -10.65
N GLN A 177 -8.98 18.94 -9.41
CA GLN A 177 -7.71 19.21 -8.71
C GLN A 177 -6.49 18.67 -9.47
N ARG A 178 -6.59 17.47 -10.06
CA ARG A 178 -5.53 16.93 -10.92
C ARG A 178 -5.24 17.84 -12.12
N GLN A 179 -6.27 18.34 -12.80
CA GLN A 179 -6.10 19.24 -13.95
C GLN A 179 -5.45 20.56 -13.55
N GLU A 180 -5.79 21.09 -12.38
CA GLU A 180 -5.15 22.29 -11.83
C GLU A 180 -3.67 22.04 -11.52
N LEU A 181 -3.34 20.92 -10.88
CA LEU A 181 -1.95 20.50 -10.63
C LEU A 181 -1.16 20.33 -11.93
N GLU A 182 -1.76 19.71 -12.96
CA GLU A 182 -1.14 19.56 -14.28
C GLU A 182 -0.86 20.94 -14.92
N SER A 183 -1.79 21.90 -14.83
CA SER A 183 -1.58 23.25 -15.35
C SER A 183 -0.44 23.97 -14.61
N GLU A 184 -0.45 23.90 -13.28
CA GLU A 184 0.56 24.53 -12.44
C GLU A 184 1.95 23.92 -12.62
N LEU A 185 2.03 22.60 -12.82
CA LEU A 185 3.30 21.95 -13.09
C LEU A 185 3.90 22.42 -14.41
N ASN A 186 3.08 22.62 -15.43
CA ASN A 186 3.54 23.16 -16.72
C ASN A 186 4.04 24.59 -16.57
N GLU A 187 3.34 25.44 -15.81
CA GLU A 187 3.79 26.80 -15.52
C GLU A 187 5.10 26.82 -14.69
N LEU A 188 5.22 25.89 -13.74
CA LEU A 188 6.40 25.72 -12.90
C LEU A 188 7.62 25.26 -13.72
N ALA A 189 7.42 24.32 -14.65
CA ALA A 189 8.47 23.80 -15.52
C ALA A 189 9.04 24.87 -16.45
N ASP A 190 8.21 25.80 -16.91
CA ASP A 190 8.62 26.94 -17.75
C ASP A 190 9.11 28.16 -16.94
N SER A 191 9.09 28.08 -15.60
CA SER A 191 9.43 29.19 -14.73
C SER A 191 10.95 29.42 -14.60
N SER A 192 11.33 30.58 -14.09
CA SER A 192 12.74 30.84 -13.77
C SER A 192 13.18 29.99 -12.56
N ALA A 193 14.47 29.68 -12.46
CA ALA A 193 15.01 28.94 -11.32
C ALA A 193 14.70 29.61 -9.96
N GLU A 194 14.68 30.93 -9.89
CA GLU A 194 14.30 31.68 -8.68
C GLU A 194 12.83 31.48 -8.33
N THR A 195 11.95 31.58 -9.33
CA THR A 195 10.51 31.32 -9.18
C THR A 195 10.27 29.89 -8.71
N PHE A 196 10.89 28.91 -9.39
CA PHE A 196 10.81 27.50 -9.04
C PHE A 196 11.18 27.25 -7.58
N GLN A 197 12.33 27.74 -7.13
CA GLN A 197 12.77 27.53 -5.75
C GLN A 197 11.81 28.15 -4.73
N SER A 198 11.12 29.23 -5.09
CA SER A 198 10.15 29.88 -4.20
C SER A 198 8.82 29.13 -4.07
N ILE A 199 8.41 28.37 -5.08
CA ILE A 199 7.04 27.81 -5.15
C ILE A 199 6.99 26.28 -5.21
N ARG A 200 8.11 25.58 -5.45
CA ARG A 200 8.15 24.11 -5.55
C ARG A 200 7.64 23.40 -4.30
N GLY A 201 7.89 23.98 -3.12
CA GLY A 201 7.40 23.42 -1.85
C GLY A 201 5.88 23.49 -1.72
N GLU A 202 5.28 24.63 -2.10
CA GLU A 202 3.82 24.79 -2.09
C GLU A 202 3.14 23.85 -3.09
N PHE A 203 3.76 23.66 -4.26
CA PHE A 203 3.29 22.68 -5.24
C PHE A 203 3.38 21.24 -4.69
N ALA A 204 4.51 20.86 -4.09
CA ALA A 204 4.71 19.54 -3.52
C ALA A 204 3.69 19.22 -2.41
N GLU A 205 3.38 20.19 -1.54
CA GLU A 205 2.35 20.06 -0.50
C GLU A 205 0.96 19.83 -1.09
N ARG A 206 0.59 20.60 -2.13
CA ARG A 206 -0.71 20.42 -2.81
C ARG A 206 -0.81 19.07 -3.52
N LEU A 207 0.28 18.63 -4.13
CA LEU A 207 0.37 17.34 -4.78
C LEU A 207 0.21 16.19 -3.77
N ASP A 208 0.88 16.28 -2.62
CA ASP A 208 0.74 15.33 -1.50
C ASP A 208 -0.71 15.29 -0.98
N ASN A 209 -1.33 16.47 -0.78
CA ASN A 209 -2.71 16.56 -0.33
C ASN A 209 -3.70 15.90 -1.30
N TRP A 210 -3.57 16.15 -2.60
CA TRP A 210 -4.41 15.51 -3.61
C TRP A 210 -4.26 13.98 -3.57
N SER A 211 -3.04 13.46 -3.44
CA SER A 211 -2.80 12.01 -3.32
C SER A 211 -3.39 11.39 -2.05
N ARG A 212 -3.35 12.11 -0.92
CA ARG A 212 -4.01 11.67 0.32
C ARG A 212 -5.52 11.63 0.16
N GLU A 213 -6.13 12.62 -0.49
CA GLU A 213 -7.58 12.62 -0.73
C GLU A 213 -7.98 11.47 -1.68
N VAL A 214 -7.24 11.22 -2.77
CA VAL A 214 -7.46 10.03 -3.63
C VAL A 214 -7.36 8.75 -2.81
N SER A 215 -6.34 8.62 -1.96
CA SER A 215 -6.14 7.43 -1.14
C SER A 215 -7.22 7.23 -0.10
N LYS A 216 -7.70 8.31 0.50
CA LYS A 216 -8.81 8.29 1.44
C LYS A 216 -10.10 7.85 0.75
N THR A 217 -10.44 8.43 -0.41
CA THR A 217 -11.63 8.01 -1.17
C THR A 217 -11.57 6.54 -1.56
N TYR A 218 -10.40 6.03 -1.96
CA TYR A 218 -10.22 4.60 -2.26
C TYR A 218 -10.49 3.73 -1.03
N ASN A 219 -9.90 4.07 0.12
CA ASN A 219 -10.09 3.28 1.33
C ASN A 219 -11.55 3.30 1.79
N GLU A 220 -12.21 4.47 1.79
CA GLU A 220 -13.63 4.61 2.13
C GLU A 220 -14.53 3.77 1.21
N LEU A 221 -14.21 3.72 -0.08
CA LEU A 221 -14.92 2.91 -1.07
C LEU A 221 -14.78 1.41 -0.80
N THR A 222 -13.55 0.94 -0.56
CA THR A 222 -13.29 -0.48 -0.27
C THR A 222 -13.97 -0.94 1.04
N GLU A 223 -14.02 -0.07 2.06
CA GLU A 223 -14.74 -0.34 3.31
C GLU A 223 -16.26 -0.43 3.10
N ALA A 224 -16.82 0.47 2.28
CA ALA A 224 -18.24 0.49 1.95
C ALA A 224 -18.67 -0.79 1.18
N GLU A 225 -17.87 -1.24 0.22
CA GLU A 225 -18.11 -2.51 -0.47
C GLU A 225 -18.04 -3.73 0.44
N GLY A 226 -17.01 -3.79 1.30
CA GLY A 226 -16.83 -4.90 2.25
C GLY A 226 -18.02 -5.04 3.20
N SER A 227 -18.52 -3.91 3.70
CA SER A 227 -19.72 -3.86 4.56
C SER A 227 -20.98 -4.32 3.82
N SER A 228 -21.16 -3.89 2.56
CA SER A 228 -22.31 -4.30 1.74
C SER A 228 -22.33 -5.81 1.49
N LYS A 229 -21.19 -6.39 1.08
CA LYS A 229 -21.05 -7.83 0.77
C LYS A 229 -21.23 -8.74 1.99
N MET A 230 -20.97 -8.27 3.22
CA MET A 230 -21.18 -9.05 4.45
C MET A 230 -22.63 -9.03 4.95
N SER A 231 -23.46 -8.10 4.46
CA SER A 231 -24.84 -7.89 4.92
C SER A 231 -25.92 -8.53 4.02
N ALA A 232 -25.53 -9.02 2.83
CA ALA A 232 -26.39 -9.69 1.84
C ALA A 232 -26.35 -11.23 1.97
#